data_AF-A0A2X3F9Y1-F1
#
_entry.id   AF-A0A2X3F9Y1-F1
#
_cell.length_a   1.000
_cell.length_b   1.000
_cell.length_c   1.000
_cell.angle_alpha   90.00
_cell.angle_beta   90.00
_cell.angle_gamma   90.00
#
_symmetry.space_group_name_H-M   'P 1'
#
loop_
_entity.id
_entity.type
_entity.pdbx_description
1 polymer ?
#
loop_
_entity_poly.entity_id
_entity_poly.type
_entity_poly.pdbx_seq_one_letter_code
_entity_poly.pdbx_strand_id
1 'polypeptide(L)' 'MNTKNTAIYDAALSKWGFESQVLVLSEEASELAASCSRFLNKKTDSTKVAEEAADVEIMIEQLRHNGMGPMIDHEKIAK' A
#
# COMPACT_ATOMS: atom_id res chain seq x y z
N MET A 1 14.99 2.69 5.40
CA MET A 1 14.47 1.84 4.31
C MET A 1 15.53 0.84 3.90
N ASN A 2 15.13 -0.42 3.68
CA ASN A 2 16.02 -1.43 3.13
C ASN A 2 16.43 -1.02 1.70
N THR A 3 17.73 -0.89 1.43
CA THR A 3 18.25 -0.43 0.13
C THR A 3 17.80 -1.29 -1.06
N LYS A 4 17.40 -2.54 -0.81
CA LYS A 4 16.81 -3.42 -1.83
C LYS A 4 15.43 -2.95 -2.33
N ASN A 5 14.61 -2.36 -1.46
CA ASN A 5 13.25 -1.96 -1.82
C ASN A 5 13.24 -0.65 -2.61
N THR A 6 14.19 0.26 -2.31
CA THR A 6 14.33 1.55 -3.00
C THR A 6 14.48 1.39 -4.52
N ALA A 7 15.39 0.53 -4.98
CA ALA A 7 15.59 0.31 -6.41
C ALA A 7 14.35 -0.27 -7.12
N ILE A 8 13.57 -1.09 -6.40
CA ILE A 8 12.32 -1.67 -6.91
C ILE A 8 11.25 -0.59 -7.02
N TYR A 9 11.15 0.31 -6.03
CA TYR A 9 10.17 1.39 -6.02
C TYR A 9 10.47 2.45 -7.08
N ASP A 10 11.75 2.79 -7.27
CA ASP A 10 12.20 3.66 -8.35
C ASP A 10 11.89 3.07 -9.73
N ALA A 11 12.12 1.76 -9.91
CA ALA A 11 11.80 1.06 -11.15
C ALA A 11 10.28 1.03 -11.42
N ALA A 12 9.48 0.80 -10.38
CA ALA A 12 8.03 0.84 -10.47
C ALA A 12 7.53 2.24 -10.86
N LEU A 13 8.07 3.29 -10.25
CA LEU A 13 7.73 4.68 -10.59
C LEU A 13 8.14 5.02 -12.02
N SER A 14 9.36 4.66 -12.41
CA SER A 14 9.84 4.92 -13.76
C SER A 14 9.05 4.20 -14.84
N LYS A 15 8.51 3.00 -14.53
CA LYS A 15 7.79 2.18 -15.50
C LYS A 15 6.33 2.58 -15.65
N TRP A 16 5.66 2.89 -14.54
CA TRP A 16 4.20 3.05 -14.50
C TRP A 16 3.77 4.48 -14.18
N GLY A 17 4.64 5.29 -13.59
CA GLY A 17 4.31 6.64 -13.16
C GLY A 17 3.49 6.69 -11.86
N PHE A 18 3.35 7.90 -11.34
CA PHE A 18 2.73 8.15 -10.04
C PHE A 18 1.22 7.88 -10.04
N GLU A 19 0.50 8.29 -11.08
CA GLU A 19 -0.96 8.10 -11.19
C GLU A 19 -1.34 6.62 -11.14
N SER A 20 -0.61 5.76 -11.85
CA SER A 20 -0.83 4.32 -11.82
C SER A 20 -0.57 3.72 -10.44
N GLN A 21 0.42 4.18 -9.69
CA GLN A 21 0.64 3.72 -8.32
C GLN A 21 -0.48 4.13 -7.37
N VAL A 22 -1.05 5.33 -7.54
CA VAL A 22 -2.22 5.77 -6.76
C VAL A 22 -3.45 4.91 -7.08
N LEU A 23 -3.64 4.55 -8.36
CA LEU A 23 -4.72 3.63 -8.77
C LEU A 23 -4.53 2.24 -8.15
N VAL A 24 -3.33 1.68 -8.20
CA VAL A 24 -3.03 0.37 -7.58
C VAL A 24 -3.24 0.43 -6.07
N LEU A 25 -2.78 1.49 -5.39
CA LEU A 25 -3.08 1.64 -3.95
C LEU A 25 -4.61 1.62 -3.68
N SER A 26 -5.41 2.26 -4.53
CA SER A 26 -6.87 2.24 -4.39
C SER A 26 -7.46 0.86 -4.60
N GLU A 27 -6.90 0.06 -5.51
CA GLU A 27 -7.26 -1.33 -5.75
C GLU A 27 -6.94 -2.18 -4.52
N GLU A 28 -5.68 -2.19 -4.07
CA GLU A 28 -5.24 -2.97 -2.90
C GLU A 28 -6.02 -2.59 -1.62
N ALA A 29 -6.31 -1.30 -1.42
CA ALA A 29 -7.11 -0.85 -0.28
C ALA A 29 -8.55 -1.39 -0.34
N SER A 30 -9.10 -1.52 -1.55
CA SER A 30 -10.43 -2.09 -1.76
C SER A 30 -10.44 -3.61 -1.54
N GLU A 31 -9.37 -4.30 -1.97
CA GLU A 31 -9.18 -5.72 -1.72
C GLU A 31 -9.04 -6.01 -0.22
N LEU A 32 -8.23 -5.22 0.50
CA LEU A 32 -8.09 -5.30 1.95
C LEU A 32 -9.42 -5.07 2.67
N ALA A 33 -10.20 -4.06 2.26
CA ALA A 33 -11.53 -3.83 2.81
C ALA A 33 -12.45 -5.04 2.58
N ALA A 34 -12.41 -5.63 1.39
CA ALA A 34 -13.20 -6.82 1.06
C ALA A 34 -12.74 -8.06 1.85
N SER A 35 -11.43 -8.28 2.00
CA SER A 35 -10.87 -9.42 2.74
C SER A 35 -11.21 -9.34 4.23
N CYS A 36 -11.14 -8.15 4.83
CA CYS A 36 -11.58 -7.91 6.22
C CYS A 36 -13.06 -8.26 6.41
N SER A 37 -13.93 -7.77 5.50
CA SER A 37 -15.37 -8.08 5.55
C SER A 37 -15.63 -9.58 5.40
N ARG A 38 -14.96 -10.25 4.46
CA ARG A 38 -15.08 -11.70 4.25
C ARG A 38 -14.58 -12.48 5.47
N PHE A 39 -13.48 -12.05 6.10
CA PHE A 39 -12.92 -12.71 7.28
C PHE A 39 -13.89 -12.67 8.46
N LEU A 40 -14.46 -11.49 8.74
CA LEU A 40 -15.48 -11.32 9.79
C LEU A 40 -16.75 -12.13 9.51
N ASN A 41 -17.10 -12.31 8.25
CA ASN A 41 -18.21 -13.15 7.81
C ASN A 41 -17.85 -14.65 7.66
N LYS A 42 -16.65 -15.07 8.09
CA LYS A 42 -16.16 -16.46 8.02
C LYS A 42 -16.12 -17.03 6.58
N LYS A 43 -15.94 -16.16 5.59
CA LYS A 43 -15.83 -16.49 4.15
C LYS A 43 -14.39 -16.60 3.65
N THR A 44 -13.42 -16.22 4.48
CA THR A 44 -11.98 -16.40 4.27
C THR A 44 -11.30 -16.51 5.64
N ASP A 45 -10.01 -16.80 5.68
CA ASP A 45 -9.19 -16.79 6.89
C ASP A 45 -8.32 -15.52 6.99
N SER A 46 -7.54 -15.43 8.07
CA SER A 46 -6.65 -14.31 8.36
C SER A 46 -5.46 -14.21 7.40
N THR A 47 -5.14 -15.26 6.65
CA THR A 47 -4.01 -15.24 5.70
C THR A 47 -4.32 -14.30 4.54
N LYS A 48 -5.56 -14.32 4.02
CA LYS A 48 -5.96 -13.38 2.97
C LYS A 48 -6.00 -11.93 3.45
N VAL A 49 -6.35 -11.69 4.71
CA VAL A 49 -6.27 -10.33 5.30
C VAL A 49 -4.81 -9.86 5.38
N ALA A 50 -3.91 -10.75 5.79
CA ALA A 50 -2.48 -10.43 5.89
C ALA A 50 -1.84 -10.18 4.51
N GLU A 51 -2.27 -10.91 3.49
CA GLU A 51 -1.87 -10.72 2.09
C GLU A 51 -2.23 -9.31 1.61
N GLU A 52 -3.53 -8.95 1.59
CA GLU A 52 -3.91 -7.63 1.07
C GLU A 52 -3.35 -6.48 1.95
N ALA A 53 -3.14 -6.73 3.25
CA ALA A 53 -2.52 -5.75 4.13
C ALA A 53 -1.06 -5.51 3.76
N ALA A 54 -0.32 -6.57 3.38
CA ALA A 54 1.04 -6.45 2.91
C ALA A 54 1.10 -5.71 1.56
N ASP A 55 0.15 -5.95 0.66
CA ASP A 55 0.07 -5.24 -0.63
C ASP A 55 -0.20 -3.75 -0.43
N VAL A 56 -1.16 -3.39 0.44
CA VAL A 56 -1.39 -1.98 0.84
C VAL A 56 -0.15 -1.37 1.50
N GLU A 57 0.54 -2.10 2.38
CA GLU A 57 1.75 -1.62 3.04
C GLU A 57 2.85 -1.30 2.02
N ILE A 58 3.10 -2.18 1.06
CA ILE A 58 4.06 -1.96 -0.03
C ILE A 58 3.69 -0.72 -0.86
N MET A 59 2.41 -0.54 -1.19
CA MET A 59 1.97 0.62 -1.95
C MET A 59 2.12 1.93 -1.16
N ILE A 60 1.86 1.92 0.14
CA ILE A 60 2.12 3.07 1.02
C ILE A 60 3.63 3.35 1.10
N GLU A 61 4.47 2.33 1.20
CA GLU A 61 5.93 2.50 1.16
C GLU A 61 6.41 3.13 -0.15
N GLN A 62 5.85 2.73 -1.30
CA GLN A 62 6.14 3.35 -2.59
C GLN A 62 5.74 4.83 -2.61
N LEU A 63 4.53 5.18 -2.17
CA LEU A 63 4.12 6.59 -2.11
C LEU A 63 5.01 7.42 -1.18
N ARG A 64 5.40 6.84 -0.04
CA ARG A 64 6.34 7.49 0.89
C ARG A 64 7.66 7.77 0.22
N HIS A 65 8.21 6.78 -0.48
CA HIS A 65 9.45 6.89 -1.24
C HIS A 65 9.34 7.95 -2.34
N ASN A 66 8.17 8.04 -3.00
CA ASN A 66 7.91 8.95 -4.11
C ASN A 66 7.48 10.37 -3.69
N GLY A 67 7.84 10.78 -2.47
CA GLY A 67 7.71 12.16 -2.00
C GLY A 67 6.52 12.45 -1.08
N MET A 68 5.59 11.51 -0.89
CA MET A 68 4.45 11.71 0.04
C MET A 68 4.81 11.44 1.50
N GLY A 69 6.00 10.92 1.80
CA GLY A 69 6.43 10.56 3.16
C GLY A 69 6.24 11.69 4.17
N PRO A 70 6.85 12.87 3.96
CA PRO A 70 6.71 14.01 4.87
C PRO A 70 5.26 14.48 5.05
N MET A 71 4.44 14.41 3.99
CA MET A 71 3.03 14.80 4.04
C MET A 71 2.23 13.84 4.92
N ILE A 72 2.44 12.53 4.76
CA ILE A 72 1.80 11.50 5.60
C ILE A 72 2.23 11.67 7.07
N ASP A 73 3.51 11.97 7.31
CA ASP A 73 4.01 12.19 8.67
C ASP A 73 3.41 13.45 9.31
N HIS A 74 3.22 14.52 8.53
CA HIS A 74 2.51 15.72 9.00
C HIS A 74 1.07 15.40 9.43
N GLU A 75 0.31 14.69 8.59
CA GLU A 75 -1.07 14.30 8.89
C GLU A 75 -1.20 13.37 10.11
N LYS A 76 -0.17 12.55 10.40
CA LYS A 76 -0.13 11.72 11.61
C LYS A 76 0.05 12.54 12.88
N ILE A 77 0.84 13.62 12.83
CA ILE A 77 1.08 14.51 13.98
C ILE A 77 -0.12 15.43 14.23
N ALA A 78 -0.86 15.78 13.17
CA ALA A 78 -2.01 16.67 13.23
C ALA A 78 -3.29 16.01 13.79
N LYS A 79 -3.28 14.70 14.04
CA LYS A 79 -4.41 13.91 14.58
C LYS A 79 -4.18 13.56 16.05
#